data_AF-A0A7S3T2B9-F1
#
_entry.id   AF-A0A7S3T2B9-F1
#
_cell.length_a   1.000
_cell.length_b   1.000
_cell.length_c   1.000
_cell.angle_alpha   90.00
_cell.angle_beta   90.00
_cell.angle_gamma   90.00
#
_symmetry.space_group_name_H-M   'P 1'
#
loop_
_entity.id
_entity.type
_entity.pdbx_description
1 polymer ?
#
loop_
_entity_poly.entity_id
_entity_poly.type
_entity_poly.pdbx_seq_one_letter_code
_entity_poly.pdbx_strand_id
1 'polypeptide(L)'
;EHLAICGLTNLVHSVSLVSQALAAVTEEPKVNAIYGDLMSNTSNYFDITKFEDFLEPHEAPPTALSFGDATWRISQHEAAILLAWSEQDDEGAIAWVMNPKDKTTPRVWSKR
;
A
#
# COMPACT_ATOMS: atom_id res chain seq x y z
N GLU A 1 20.26 -3.97 12.60
CA GLU A 1 19.46 -4.00 13.84
C GLU A 1 20.22 -3.63 15.13
N HIS A 2 21.55 -3.42 15.11
CA HIS A 2 22.29 -3.03 16.34
C HIS A 2 21.95 -1.63 16.90
N LEU A 3 21.47 -0.69 16.07
CA LEU A 3 21.16 0.68 16.49
C LEU A 3 19.85 0.79 17.30
N ALA A 4 18.91 -0.14 17.08
CA ALA A 4 17.64 -0.18 17.82
C ALA A 4 17.85 -0.48 19.32
N ILE A 5 18.89 -1.27 19.65
CA ILE A 5 19.29 -1.56 21.03
C ILE A 5 19.75 -0.29 21.76
N CYS A 6 20.26 0.71 21.03
CA CYS A 6 20.68 2.00 21.58
C CYS A 6 19.56 3.06 21.57
N GLY A 7 18.31 2.69 21.25
CA GLY A 7 17.20 3.63 21.13
C GLY A 7 17.31 4.57 19.91
N LEU A 8 18.17 4.22 18.94
CA LEU A 8 18.36 5.01 17.72
C LEU A 8 17.61 4.36 16.56
N THR A 9 16.61 5.08 16.03
CA THR A 9 15.89 4.67 14.83
C THR A 9 16.82 4.82 13.63
N ASN A 10 17.18 3.69 13.00
CA ASN A 10 17.97 3.73 11.79
C ASN A 10 17.12 4.28 10.64
N LEU A 11 17.40 5.51 10.20
CA LEU A 11 16.67 6.14 9.08
C LEU A 11 17.18 5.68 7.70
N VAL A 12 18.24 4.87 7.65
CA VAL A 12 18.85 4.41 6.39
C VAL A 12 18.91 2.88 6.38
N HIS A 13 17.86 2.27 5.83
CA HIS A 13 17.77 0.82 5.63
C HIS A 13 18.37 0.35 4.29
N SER A 14 19.33 1.10 3.71
CA SER A 14 19.83 0.86 2.36
C SER A 14 20.40 -0.56 2.18
N VAL A 15 21.18 -1.06 3.13
CA VAL A 15 21.78 -2.41 3.04
C VAL A 15 20.74 -3.53 3.18
N SER A 16 19.72 -3.32 4.01
CA SER A 16 18.64 -4.31 4.23
C SER A 16 17.76 -4.43 2.99
N LEU A 17 17.38 -3.30 2.39
CA LEU A 17 16.55 -3.28 1.19
C LEU A 17 17.26 -3.90 0.00
N VAL A 18 18.55 -3.61 -0.20
CA VAL A 18 19.36 -4.23 -1.26
C VAL A 18 19.45 -5.74 -1.05
N SER A 19 19.71 -6.20 0.17
CA SER A 19 19.78 -7.64 0.47
C SER A 19 18.45 -8.35 0.21
N GLN A 20 17.33 -7.74 0.56
CA GLN A 20 15.99 -8.28 0.32
C GLN A 20 15.67 -8.33 -1.19
N ALA A 21 16.01 -7.28 -1.93
CA ALA A 21 15.83 -7.25 -3.38
C ALA A 21 16.67 -8.34 -4.06
N LEU A 22 17.94 -8.51 -3.66
CA LEU A 22 18.81 -9.58 -4.18
C LEU A 22 18.26 -10.97 -3.85
N ALA A 23 17.75 -11.19 -2.64
CA ALA A 23 17.13 -12.44 -2.26
C ALA A 23 15.91 -12.76 -3.14
N ALA A 24 15.00 -11.80 -3.33
CA ALA A 24 13.81 -11.97 -4.16
C ALA A 24 14.14 -12.25 -5.63
N VAL A 25 15.14 -11.56 -6.20
CA VAL A 25 15.62 -11.80 -7.57
C VAL A 25 16.30 -13.17 -7.70
N THR A 26 17.00 -13.62 -6.66
CA THR A 26 17.64 -14.94 -6.65
C THR A 26 16.59 -16.06 -6.62
N GLU A 27 15.48 -15.85 -5.91
CA GLU A 27 14.35 -16.79 -5.84
C GLU A 27 13.55 -16.82 -7.16
N GLU A 28 13.21 -15.66 -7.72
CA GLU A 28 12.51 -15.53 -9.00
C GLU A 28 13.15 -14.41 -9.85
N PRO A 29 13.98 -14.76 -10.86
CA PRO A 29 14.71 -13.77 -11.66
C PRO A 29 13.84 -12.74 -12.36
N LYS A 30 12.59 -13.07 -12.69
CA LYS A 30 11.64 -12.12 -13.32
C LYS A 30 11.30 -10.93 -12.41
N VAL A 31 11.46 -11.06 -11.10
CA VAL A 31 11.23 -9.97 -10.14
C VAL A 31 12.15 -8.77 -10.41
N ASN A 32 13.34 -9.00 -10.98
CA ASN A 32 14.26 -7.90 -11.31
C ASN A 32 13.66 -6.93 -12.34
N ALA A 33 12.94 -7.45 -13.34
CA ALA A 33 12.26 -6.61 -14.32
C ALA A 33 11.13 -5.80 -13.67
N ILE A 34 10.37 -6.43 -12.76
CA ILE A 34 9.29 -5.77 -12.01
C ILE A 34 9.86 -4.63 -11.16
N TYR A 35 10.95 -4.85 -10.40
CA TYR A 35 11.62 -3.78 -9.66
C TYR A 35 12.17 -2.69 -10.57
N GLY A 36 12.76 -3.07 -11.71
CA GLY A 36 13.21 -2.12 -12.72
C GLY A 36 12.10 -1.18 -13.18
N ASP A 37 10.93 -1.74 -13.51
CA ASP A 37 9.77 -0.98 -13.98
C ASP A 37 9.18 -0.10 -12.88
N LEU A 38 9.01 -0.62 -11.66
CA LEU A 38 8.45 0.13 -10.52
C LEU A 38 9.36 1.27 -10.03
N MET A 39 10.67 1.12 -10.19
CA MET A 39 11.66 2.16 -9.86
C MET A 39 11.92 3.09 -11.04
N SER A 40 11.46 2.73 -12.24
CA SER A 40 11.51 3.60 -13.40
C SER A 40 10.45 4.69 -13.23
N ASN A 41 10.86 5.96 -13.19
CA ASN A 41 9.93 7.10 -13.13
C ASN A 41 9.12 7.28 -14.44
N THR A 42 8.93 6.23 -15.22
CA THR A 42 8.48 6.30 -16.61
C THR A 42 7.14 5.62 -16.89
N SER A 43 6.68 4.69 -16.06
CA SER A 43 5.46 3.92 -16.39
C SER A 43 4.51 3.66 -15.22
N ASN A 44 5.01 3.19 -14.07
CA ASN A 44 4.18 2.88 -12.90
C ASN A 44 4.70 3.64 -11.68
N TYR A 45 3.79 4.12 -10.84
CA TYR A 45 4.11 4.77 -9.58
C TYR A 45 3.29 4.16 -8.45
N PHE A 46 3.87 4.20 -7.25
CA PHE A 46 3.15 3.93 -6.02
C PHE A 46 2.71 5.25 -5.43
N ASP A 47 1.43 5.34 -5.07
CA ASP A 47 0.90 6.48 -4.36
C ASP A 47 0.08 6.06 -3.14
N ILE A 48 0.07 6.93 -2.14
CA ILE A 48 -0.79 6.82 -0.97
C ILE A 48 -1.81 7.94 -1.08
N THR A 49 -3.04 7.56 -1.36
CA THR A 49 -4.12 8.52 -1.61
C THR A 49 -5.37 8.19 -0.80
N LYS A 50 -6.25 9.17 -0.65
CA LYS A 50 -7.54 8.98 0.00
C LYS A 50 -8.51 8.34 -0.98
N PHE A 51 -9.37 7.46 -0.47
CA PHE A 51 -10.37 6.84 -1.33
C PHE A 51 -11.34 7.86 -1.93
N GLU A 52 -11.62 8.95 -1.20
CA GLU A 52 -12.48 10.04 -1.66
C GLU A 52 -11.97 10.71 -2.94
N ASP A 53 -10.67 10.63 -3.23
CA ASP A 53 -10.09 11.23 -4.44
C ASP A 53 -10.47 10.44 -5.71
N PHE A 54 -11.01 9.22 -5.55
CA PHE A 54 -11.57 8.41 -6.64
C PHE A 54 -13.09 8.53 -6.77
N LEU A 55 -13.75 9.30 -5.91
CA LEU A 55 -15.20 9.50 -5.99
C LEU A 55 -15.52 10.63 -6.97
N GLU A 56 -16.67 10.53 -7.63
CA GLU A 56 -17.17 11.62 -8.46
C GLU A 56 -17.40 12.90 -7.60
N PRO A 57 -17.28 14.12 -8.16
CA PRO A 57 -17.36 15.38 -7.40
C PRO A 57 -18.63 15.60 -6.56
N HIS A 58 -19.67 14.79 -6.78
CA HIS A 58 -20.95 14.84 -6.07
C HIS A 58 -21.32 13.52 -5.38
N GLU A 59 -20.45 12.51 -5.42
CA GLU A 59 -20.65 11.25 -4.73
C GLU A 59 -20.23 11.38 -3.27
N ALA A 60 -21.14 10.99 -2.36
CA ALA A 60 -20.83 10.96 -0.94
C ALA A 60 -19.94 9.73 -0.64
N PRO A 61 -18.96 9.84 0.28
CA PRO A 61 -18.20 8.69 0.70
C PRO A 61 -19.13 7.61 1.28
N PRO A 62 -18.84 6.32 1.02
CA PRO A 62 -19.68 5.23 1.47
C PRO A 62 -19.72 5.19 3.00
N THR A 63 -20.77 4.64 3.61
CA THR A 63 -20.83 4.43 5.06
C THR A 63 -19.98 3.26 5.53
N ALA A 64 -19.79 2.27 4.64
CA ALA A 64 -18.87 1.17 4.82
C ALA A 64 -18.30 0.73 3.47
N LEU A 65 -17.06 0.25 3.47
CA LEU A 65 -16.34 -0.15 2.27
C LEU A 65 -15.54 -1.43 2.51
N SER A 66 -15.69 -2.42 1.64
CA SER A 66 -14.84 -3.61 1.62
C SER A 66 -13.64 -3.40 0.68
N PHE A 67 -12.57 -4.18 0.84
CA PHE A 67 -11.38 -4.07 -0.02
C PHE A 67 -11.72 -4.37 -1.48
N GLY A 68 -12.59 -5.35 -1.72
CA GLY A 68 -13.07 -5.73 -3.04
C GLY A 68 -13.89 -4.62 -3.68
N ASP A 69 -14.81 -4.01 -2.93
CA ASP A 69 -15.61 -2.88 -3.42
C ASP A 69 -14.72 -1.67 -3.76
N ALA A 70 -13.75 -1.36 -2.90
CA ALA A 70 -12.78 -0.29 -3.13
C ALA A 70 -11.98 -0.55 -4.41
N THR A 71 -11.47 -1.78 -4.58
CA THR A 71 -10.72 -2.19 -5.77
C THR A 71 -11.56 -2.02 -7.03
N TRP A 72 -12.81 -2.49 -7.01
CA TRP A 72 -13.71 -2.38 -8.15
C TRP A 72 -13.99 -0.91 -8.49
N ARG A 73 -14.33 -0.08 -7.50
CA ARG A 73 -14.62 1.35 -7.72
C ARG A 73 -13.41 2.09 -8.28
N ILE A 74 -12.23 1.93 -7.69
CA ILE A 74 -10.99 2.56 -8.18
C ILE A 74 -10.76 2.18 -9.65
N SER A 75 -10.93 0.90 -10.01
CA SER A 75 -10.75 0.42 -11.39
C SER A 75 -11.73 1.03 -12.40
N GLN A 76 -12.86 1.58 -11.96
CA GLN A 76 -13.81 2.26 -12.83
C GLN A 76 -13.37 3.70 -13.17
N HIS A 77 -12.63 4.36 -12.29
CA HIS A 77 -12.25 5.77 -12.43
C HIS A 77 -10.81 5.96 -12.93
N GLU A 78 -9.91 5.07 -12.53
CA GLU A 78 -8.49 5.17 -12.86
C GLU A 78 -7.93 3.80 -13.26
N ALA A 79 -6.91 3.81 -14.11
CA ALA A 79 -6.14 2.61 -14.46
C ALA A 79 -5.17 2.25 -13.31
N ALA A 80 -5.70 2.09 -12.10
CA ALA A 80 -4.96 1.89 -10.87
C ALA A 80 -5.31 0.55 -10.21
N ILE A 81 -4.36 0.03 -9.43
CA ILE A 81 -4.51 -1.22 -8.69
C ILE A 81 -4.39 -0.92 -7.19
N LEU A 82 -5.44 -1.23 -6.43
CA LEU A 82 -5.40 -1.13 -4.98
C LEU A 82 -4.56 -2.28 -4.39
N LEU A 83 -3.45 -1.94 -3.74
CA LEU A 83 -2.53 -2.92 -3.14
C LEU A 83 -2.72 -3.05 -1.62
N ALA A 84 -3.08 -1.96 -0.96
CA ALA A 84 -3.19 -1.87 0.49
C ALA A 84 -4.15 -0.76 0.92
N TRP A 85 -4.59 -0.83 2.17
CA TRP A 85 -5.28 0.24 2.87
C TRP A 85 -4.71 0.39 4.29
N SER A 86 -4.83 1.58 4.86
CA SER A 86 -4.39 1.86 6.21
C SER A 86 -5.48 1.53 7.22
N GLU A 87 -5.05 1.03 8.38
CA GLU A 87 -5.84 0.91 9.60
C GLU A 87 -5.15 1.73 10.68
N GLN A 88 -5.94 2.47 11.45
CA GLN A 88 -5.45 3.14 12.64
C GLN A 88 -5.86 2.32 13.85
N ASP A 89 -4.93 2.03 14.75
CA ASP A 89 -5.25 1.40 16.03
C ASP A 89 -5.79 2.40 17.06
N ASP A 90 -6.20 1.90 18.22
CA ASP A 90 -6.76 2.71 19.31
C ASP A 90 -5.76 3.74 19.88
N GLU A 91 -4.45 3.53 19.67
CA GLU A 91 -3.37 4.41 20.10
C GLU A 91 -2.99 5.44 19.02
N GLY A 92 -3.61 5.36 17.85
CA GLY A 92 -3.42 6.28 16.74
C GLY A 92 -2.31 5.88 15.77
N ALA A 93 -1.67 4.72 15.94
CA ALA A 93 -0.64 4.23 15.03
C ALA A 93 -1.27 3.68 13.75
N ILE A 94 -0.64 3.99 12.61
CA ILE A 94 -1.12 3.57 11.29
C ILE A 94 -0.41 2.28 10.89
N ALA A 95 -1.20 1.22 10.70
CA ALA A 95 -0.77 -0.04 10.12
C ALA A 95 -1.27 -0.15 8.68
N TRP A 96 -0.43 -0.65 7.78
CA TRP A 96 -0.82 -0.91 6.38
C TRP A 96 -1.13 -2.39 6.19
N VAL A 97 -2.36 -2.70 5.78
CA VAL A 97 -2.76 -4.07 5.45
C VAL A 97 -2.70 -4.26 3.94
N MET A 98 -1.66 -4.96 3.50
CA MET A 98 -1.42 -5.27 2.09
C MET A 98 -2.16 -6.54 1.68
N ASN A 99 -2.87 -6.50 0.53
CA ASN A 99 -3.64 -7.61 -0.06
C ASN A 99 -4.35 -8.48 1.01
N PRO A 100 -5.34 -7.94 1.73
CA PRO A 100 -6.02 -8.67 2.78
C PRO A 100 -6.63 -9.98 2.25
N LYS A 101 -6.60 -11.01 3.10
CA LYS A 101 -7.22 -12.31 2.80
C LYS A 101 -8.72 -12.17 2.62
N ASP A 102 -9.36 -11.43 3.54
CA ASP A 102 -10.76 -11.07 3.44
C ASP A 102 -10.91 -9.80 2.60
N LYS A 103 -11.55 -9.96 1.44
CA LYS A 103 -11.81 -8.86 0.50
C LYS A 103 -13.25 -8.37 0.58
N THR A 104 -14.11 -9.03 1.35
CA THR A 104 -15.56 -8.88 1.27
C THR A 104 -16.16 -8.23 2.51
N THR A 105 -15.55 -8.39 3.68
CA THR A 105 -16.07 -7.77 4.90
C THR A 105 -15.93 -6.25 4.83
N PRO A 106 -17.05 -5.50 4.88
CA PRO A 106 -17.00 -4.04 4.85
C PRO A 106 -16.45 -3.48 6.16
N ARG A 107 -15.66 -2.41 6.04
CA ARG A 107 -15.19 -1.60 7.16
C ARG A 107 -16.00 -0.33 7.23
N VAL A 108 -16.35 0.09 8.44
CA VAL A 108 -17.05 1.37 8.63
C VAL A 108 -16.15 2.50 8.14
N TRP A 109 -16.70 3.35 7.27
CA TRP A 109 -16.00 4.53 6.77
C TRP A 109 -15.99 5.59 7.86
N SER A 110 -14.88 5.73 8.58
CA SER A 110 -14.71 6.81 9.54
C SER A 110 -14.10 8.02 8.84
N LYS A 111 -14.78 9.18 8.86
CA LYS A 111 -14.25 10.47 8.38
C LYS A 111 -13.11 11.05 9.26
N ARG A 112 -12.40 10.21 10.02
CA ARG A 112 -11.37 10.68 10.96
C ARG A 112 -10.06 10.93 10.24
#